data_AF-A0A7J8RZL3-F1
#
_entry.id   AF-A0A7J8RZL3-F1
#
_cell.length_a   1.000
_cell.length_b   1.000
_cell.length_c   1.000
_cell.angle_alpha   90.00
_cell.angle_beta   90.00
_cell.angle_gamma   90.00
#
_symmetry.space_group_name_H-M   'P 1'
#
loop_
_entity.id
_entity.type
_entity.pdbx_description
1 polymer ?
#
loop_
_entity_poly.entity_id
_entity_poly.type
_entity_poly.pdbx_seq_one_letter_code
_entity_poly.pdbx_strand_id
1 'polypeptide(L)'
;LIDPSNRLSSWVEGGDCCEWIGVICQNSTGHVNQLHLASPLSEPDFFAPNVEWEAYYNSMLGWNINPSLLELKHLSSLDLSNNNFSNTHIPKFLGMLESLSYLNLSQARFQGAIPHNLGNLSKLQHLDLGGNDLKPKSLQWVSGLSSLQYLDLSHADLSKATDWLQVTFKHPSLLELRLSNCGLEDDPSPISVNSTKSLVILDLSGNGFSS
;
A
#
# COMPACT_ATOMS: atom_id res chain seq x y z
N LEU A 1 1.22 18.74 0.97
CA LEU A 1 0.45 17.91 0.04
C LEU A 1 -0.06 18.81 -1.08
N ILE A 2 -0.08 18.36 -2.32
CA ILE A 2 -0.79 19.04 -3.41
C ILE A 2 -2.21 18.47 -3.47
N ASP A 3 -3.22 19.35 -3.58
CA ASP A 3 -4.66 19.00 -3.66
C ASP A 3 -5.35 19.90 -4.70
N PRO A 4 -5.27 19.57 -6.00
CA PRO A 4 -5.71 20.46 -7.08
C PRO A 4 -7.23 20.68 -7.10
N SER A 5 -7.99 19.69 -6.65
CA SER A 5 -9.46 19.71 -6.62
C SER A 5 -10.02 20.14 -5.25
N ASN A 6 -9.16 20.57 -4.33
CA ASN A 6 -9.54 21.04 -2.99
C ASN A 6 -10.39 20.01 -2.23
N ARG A 7 -10.05 18.71 -2.35
CA ARG A 7 -10.74 17.61 -1.65
C ARG A 7 -10.62 17.72 -0.14
N LEU A 8 -9.56 18.34 0.35
CA LEU A 8 -9.29 18.58 1.76
C LEU A 8 -9.89 19.90 2.24
N SER A 9 -10.81 20.53 1.50
CA SER A 9 -11.41 21.82 1.87
C SER A 9 -12.13 21.81 3.22
N SER A 10 -12.57 20.64 3.68
CA SER A 10 -13.20 20.47 5.00
C SER A 10 -12.19 20.52 6.15
N TRP A 11 -10.89 20.39 5.88
CA TRP A 11 -9.82 20.34 6.86
C TRP A 11 -9.45 21.75 7.32
N VAL A 12 -10.37 22.38 8.05
CA VAL A 12 -10.24 23.75 8.54
C VAL A 12 -9.68 23.77 9.96
N GLU A 13 -8.78 24.72 10.21
CA GLU A 13 -8.19 24.92 11.53
C GLU A 13 -9.26 25.32 12.57
N GLY A 14 -9.15 24.79 13.79
CA GLY A 14 -10.05 25.11 14.91
C GLY A 14 -11.41 24.41 14.90
N GLY A 15 -11.71 23.61 13.87
CA GLY A 15 -12.90 22.74 13.82
C GLY A 15 -12.67 21.35 14.42
N ASP A 16 -13.74 20.58 14.58
CA ASP A 16 -13.65 19.16 14.93
C ASP A 16 -13.15 18.37 13.72
N CYS A 17 -11.95 17.79 13.85
CA CYS A 17 -11.35 17.00 12.78
C CYS A 17 -12.14 15.73 12.44
N CYS A 18 -13.03 15.29 13.32
CA CYS A 18 -13.90 14.14 13.07
C CYS A 18 -15.02 14.45 12.07
N GLU A 19 -15.24 15.72 11.74
CA GLU A 19 -16.16 16.15 10.68
C GLU A 19 -15.46 16.29 9.31
N TRP A 20 -14.13 16.14 9.27
CA TRP A 20 -13.37 16.28 8.04
C TRP A 20 -13.59 15.11 7.08
N ILE A 21 -13.73 15.42 5.80
CA ILE A 21 -13.89 14.41 4.75
C ILE A 21 -12.66 13.50 4.74
N GLY A 22 -12.90 12.19 4.78
CA GLY A 22 -11.86 11.17 4.81
C GLY A 22 -11.26 10.90 6.20
N VAL A 23 -11.67 11.63 7.24
CA VAL A 23 -11.26 11.35 8.62
C VAL A 23 -12.35 10.56 9.33
N ILE A 24 -11.96 9.45 9.97
CA ILE A 24 -12.87 8.66 10.80
C ILE A 24 -12.27 8.59 12.20
N CYS A 25 -13.03 9.08 13.18
CA CYS A 25 -12.66 9.03 14.58
C CYS A 25 -13.30 7.84 15.29
N GLN A 26 -12.67 7.38 16.37
CA GLN A 26 -13.23 6.38 17.25
C GLN A 26 -14.32 7.02 18.15
N ASN A 27 -15.54 6.48 18.09
CA ASN A 27 -16.72 7.05 18.78
C ASN A 27 -16.55 7.25 20.29
N SER A 28 -15.71 6.46 20.97
CA SER A 28 -15.52 6.53 22.42
C SER A 28 -14.46 7.53 22.87
N THR A 29 -13.48 7.85 22.02
CA THR A 29 -12.31 8.65 22.41
C THR A 29 -12.17 9.94 21.61
N GLY A 30 -12.83 10.04 20.46
CA GLY A 30 -12.64 11.15 19.51
C GLY A 30 -11.28 11.13 18.81
N HIS A 31 -10.45 10.10 19.02
CA HIS A 31 -9.17 10.00 18.32
C HIS A 31 -9.37 9.58 16.87
N VAL A 32 -8.63 10.22 15.96
CA VAL A 32 -8.55 9.80 14.55
C VAL A 32 -8.04 8.37 14.48
N ASN A 33 -8.84 7.50 13.90
CA ASN A 33 -8.60 6.06 13.78
C ASN A 33 -8.33 5.67 12.31
N GLN A 34 -8.96 6.34 11.35
CA GLN A 34 -8.79 6.03 9.93
C GLN A 34 -8.65 7.29 9.10
N LEU A 35 -7.82 7.21 8.06
CA LEU A 35 -7.71 8.22 7.01
C LEU A 35 -7.97 7.56 5.66
N HIS A 36 -9.09 7.90 5.04
CA HIS A 36 -9.51 7.43 3.71
C HIS A 36 -9.36 8.57 2.70
N LEU A 37 -8.22 8.59 2.03
CA LEU A 37 -7.82 9.66 1.12
C LEU A 37 -7.49 9.13 -0.28
N ALA A 38 -7.92 7.90 -0.59
CA ALA A 38 -7.87 7.36 -1.94
C ALA A 38 -8.47 8.35 -2.96
N SER A 39 -7.91 8.39 -4.17
CA SER A 39 -8.53 9.20 -5.23
C SER A 39 -9.96 8.73 -5.51
N PRO A 40 -10.95 9.64 -5.56
CA PRO A 40 -12.37 9.26 -5.62
C PRO A 40 -12.82 8.87 -7.02
N LEU A 41 -12.04 9.21 -8.06
CA LEU A 41 -12.39 8.95 -9.45
C LEU A 41 -11.64 7.73 -9.97
N SER A 42 -12.37 6.88 -10.69
CA SER A 42 -11.83 5.79 -11.49
C SER A 42 -11.12 6.33 -12.72
N GLU A 43 -10.17 5.56 -13.26
CA GLU A 43 -9.57 5.87 -14.57
C GLU A 43 -10.68 5.92 -15.64
N PRO A 44 -10.79 7.00 -16.43
CA PRO A 44 -11.77 7.11 -17.49
C PRO A 44 -11.54 6.08 -18.61
N ASP A 45 -12.60 5.76 -19.35
CA ASP A 45 -12.49 4.96 -20.57
C ASP A 45 -11.55 5.61 -21.59
N PHE A 46 -10.90 4.81 -22.43
CA PHE A 46 -9.95 5.31 -23.43
C PHE A 46 -10.57 6.35 -24.40
N PHE A 47 -11.87 6.24 -24.65
CA PHE A 47 -12.61 7.16 -25.52
C PHE A 47 -13.30 8.31 -24.76
N ALA A 48 -13.06 8.44 -23.45
CA ALA A 48 -13.62 9.51 -22.64
C ALA A 48 -13.13 10.89 -23.12
N PRO A 49 -13.97 11.93 -23.02
CA PRO A 49 -13.58 13.28 -23.38
C PRO A 49 -12.46 13.81 -22.46
N ASN A 50 -11.65 14.74 -22.97
CA ASN A 50 -10.52 15.32 -22.22
C ASN A 50 -10.92 15.89 -20.84
N VAL A 51 -12.14 16.42 -20.71
CA VAL A 51 -12.64 16.98 -19.45
C VAL A 51 -12.73 15.93 -18.33
N GLU A 52 -13.03 14.67 -18.66
CA GLU A 52 -13.05 13.58 -17.68
C GLU A 52 -11.64 13.19 -17.27
N TRP A 53 -10.70 13.15 -18.21
CA TRP A 53 -9.29 12.95 -17.92
C TRP A 53 -8.70 14.06 -17.05
N GLU A 54 -9.03 15.32 -17.35
CA GLU A 54 -8.63 16.47 -16.53
C GLU A 54 -9.20 16.38 -15.11
N ALA A 55 -10.48 16.01 -14.97
CA ALA A 55 -11.10 15.79 -13.67
C ALA A 55 -10.41 14.66 -12.89
N TYR A 56 -10.14 13.53 -13.55
CA TYR A 56 -9.43 12.39 -12.98
C TYR A 56 -8.05 12.80 -12.45
N TYR A 57 -7.21 13.44 -13.26
CA TYR A 57 -5.87 13.86 -12.82
C TYR A 57 -5.92 14.92 -11.72
N ASN A 58 -6.87 15.86 -11.77
CA ASN A 58 -7.04 16.88 -10.73
C ASN A 58 -7.60 16.32 -9.41
N SER A 59 -8.23 15.14 -9.44
CA SER A 59 -8.77 14.49 -8.23
C SER A 59 -7.69 13.86 -7.34
N MET A 60 -6.47 13.66 -7.86
CA MET A 60 -5.38 13.00 -7.14
C MET A 60 -4.65 13.95 -6.18
N LEU A 61 -4.46 13.51 -4.94
CA LEU A 61 -3.53 14.14 -4.00
C LEU A 61 -2.09 13.82 -4.42
N GLY A 62 -1.13 14.65 -4.01
CA GLY A 62 0.25 14.40 -4.41
C GLY A 62 1.36 15.11 -3.65
N TRP A 63 2.53 15.11 -4.29
CA TRP A 63 3.81 15.66 -3.84
C TRP A 63 4.52 14.88 -2.74
N ASN A 64 4.05 14.96 -1.50
CA ASN A 64 4.71 14.28 -0.38
C ASN A 64 3.76 14.07 0.79
N ILE A 65 3.93 12.94 1.48
CA ILE A 65 3.25 12.61 2.72
C ILE A 65 4.01 13.28 3.87
N ASN A 66 3.30 14.07 4.69
CA ASN A 66 3.91 14.83 5.78
C ASN A 66 4.14 13.93 7.02
N PRO A 67 5.31 14.01 7.68
CA PRO A 67 5.55 13.33 8.96
C PRO A 67 4.58 13.69 10.09
N SER A 68 3.77 14.75 9.97
CA SER A 68 2.70 15.07 10.93
C SER A 68 1.69 13.93 11.13
N LEU A 69 1.60 12.98 10.20
CA LEU A 69 0.84 11.72 10.41
C LEU A 69 1.29 10.96 11.66
N LEU A 70 2.54 11.13 12.10
CA LEU A 70 3.06 10.51 13.33
C LEU A 70 2.33 10.99 14.58
N GLU A 71 1.65 12.12 14.55
CA GLU A 71 0.84 12.61 15.68
C GLU A 71 -0.44 11.78 15.87
N LEU A 72 -0.88 11.05 14.85
CA LEU A 72 -2.08 10.20 14.89
C LEU A 72 -1.76 8.83 15.50
N LYS A 73 -1.48 8.79 16.81
CA LYS A 73 -1.02 7.57 17.53
C LYS A 73 -2.00 6.39 17.48
N HIS A 74 -3.28 6.66 17.22
CA HIS A 74 -4.35 5.67 17.15
C HIS A 74 -4.76 5.31 15.72
N LEU A 75 -4.04 5.80 14.71
CA LEU A 75 -4.33 5.50 13.32
C LEU A 75 -4.15 4.00 13.05
N SER A 76 -5.24 3.32 12.74
CA SER A 76 -5.25 1.89 12.40
C SER A 76 -5.46 1.64 10.90
N SER A 77 -6.04 2.59 10.16
CA SER A 77 -6.23 2.47 8.71
C SER A 77 -5.74 3.72 7.99
N LEU A 78 -4.88 3.53 6.98
CA LEU A 78 -4.43 4.58 6.08
C LEU A 78 -4.59 4.13 4.62
N ASP A 79 -5.46 4.81 3.89
CA ASP A 79 -5.65 4.61 2.46
C ASP A 79 -5.27 5.88 1.70
N LEU A 80 -4.20 5.77 0.91
CA LEU A 80 -3.69 6.79 0.01
C LEU A 80 -3.67 6.32 -1.46
N SER A 81 -4.41 5.26 -1.77
CA SER A 81 -4.40 4.63 -3.09
C SER A 81 -4.87 5.54 -4.22
N ASN A 82 -4.49 5.22 -5.46
CA ASN A 82 -4.89 5.91 -6.69
C ASN A 82 -4.53 7.41 -6.73
N ASN A 83 -3.58 7.86 -5.91
CA ASN A 83 -3.10 9.24 -5.89
C ASN A 83 -1.83 9.43 -6.75
N ASN A 84 -1.26 10.63 -6.77
CA ASN A 84 -0.07 10.95 -7.56
C ASN A 84 1.06 11.52 -6.68
N PHE A 85 1.78 10.65 -5.98
CA PHE A 85 2.95 11.04 -5.20
C PHE A 85 4.20 11.27 -6.06
N SER A 86 4.03 11.54 -7.36
CA SER A 86 5.05 12.15 -8.24
C SER A 86 6.37 11.38 -8.28
N ASN A 87 6.31 10.05 -8.32
CA ASN A 87 7.48 9.18 -8.33
C ASN A 87 8.41 9.43 -7.12
N THR A 88 7.85 9.68 -5.95
CA THR A 88 8.62 9.74 -4.70
C THR A 88 8.82 8.34 -4.12
N HIS A 89 9.74 8.21 -3.16
CA HIS A 89 9.92 6.97 -2.41
C HIS A 89 8.88 6.88 -1.30
N ILE A 90 8.47 5.66 -0.95
CA ILE A 90 7.63 5.42 0.23
C ILE A 90 8.36 5.96 1.48
N PRO A 91 7.76 6.88 2.27
CA PRO A 91 8.43 7.46 3.41
C PRO A 91 8.69 6.45 4.53
N LYS A 92 9.93 6.42 5.04
CA LYS A 92 10.35 5.50 6.11
C LYS A 92 9.55 5.65 7.40
N PHE A 93 9.05 6.85 7.69
CA PHE A 93 8.31 7.13 8.93
C PHE A 93 6.97 6.39 8.97
N LEU A 94 6.43 5.90 7.85
CA LEU A 94 5.22 5.07 7.86
C LEU A 94 5.40 3.80 8.71
N GLY A 95 6.64 3.29 8.81
CA GLY A 95 6.99 2.20 9.72
C GLY A 95 6.94 2.54 11.21
N MET A 96 6.67 3.79 11.58
CA MET A 96 6.53 4.22 12.99
C MET A 96 5.06 4.33 13.42
N LEU A 97 4.11 4.06 12.52
CA LEU A 97 2.67 4.07 12.80
C LEU A 97 2.22 2.71 13.35
N GLU A 98 2.73 2.35 14.53
CA GLU A 98 2.63 1.00 15.14
C GLU A 98 1.19 0.48 15.37
N SER A 99 0.19 1.36 15.29
CA SER A 99 -1.24 1.01 15.41
C SER A 99 -1.88 0.55 14.10
N LEU A 100 -1.21 0.71 12.95
CA LEU A 100 -1.75 0.35 11.65
C LEU A 100 -2.06 -1.15 11.55
N SER A 101 -3.30 -1.45 11.17
CA SER A 101 -3.77 -2.76 10.72
C SER A 101 -4.02 -2.80 9.21
N TYR A 102 -4.26 -1.64 8.59
CA TYR A 102 -4.52 -1.51 7.15
C TYR A 102 -3.67 -0.38 6.54
N LEU A 103 -2.93 -0.68 5.48
CA LEU A 103 -2.18 0.31 4.70
C LEU A 103 -2.35 0.03 3.21
N ASN A 104 -2.93 0.99 2.49
CA ASN A 104 -3.06 0.93 1.04
C ASN A 104 -2.36 2.13 0.38
N LEU A 105 -1.31 1.85 -0.38
CA LEU A 105 -0.54 2.80 -1.18
C LEU A 105 -0.55 2.41 -2.67
N SER A 106 -1.50 1.56 -3.08
CA SER A 106 -1.58 1.05 -4.46
C SER A 106 -1.83 2.17 -5.47
N GLN A 107 -1.29 2.00 -6.68
CA GLN A 107 -1.49 2.91 -7.81
C GLN A 107 -1.23 4.39 -7.48
N ALA A 108 -0.28 4.64 -6.57
CA ALA A 108 -0.07 5.97 -6.00
C ALA A 108 1.18 6.68 -6.59
N ARG A 109 1.79 6.08 -7.62
CA ARG A 109 3.03 6.53 -8.28
C ARG A 109 4.20 6.67 -7.32
N PHE A 110 4.38 5.70 -6.43
CA PHE A 110 5.63 5.52 -5.69
C PHE A 110 6.67 4.82 -6.57
N GLN A 111 7.95 5.08 -6.29
CA GLN A 111 9.05 4.40 -6.96
C GLN A 111 10.17 3.98 -6.00
N GLY A 112 11.04 3.13 -6.50
CA GLY A 112 12.29 2.77 -5.84
C GLY A 112 12.11 1.68 -4.79
N ALA A 113 12.96 1.66 -3.77
CA ALA A 113 12.95 0.59 -2.78
C ALA A 113 11.77 0.71 -1.80
N ILE A 114 11.24 -0.44 -1.38
CA ILE A 114 10.34 -0.52 -0.23
C ILE A 114 11.17 -0.36 1.05
N PRO A 115 10.85 0.60 1.95
CA PRO A 115 11.63 0.81 3.16
C PRO A 115 11.42 -0.34 4.14
N HIS A 116 12.52 -0.95 4.60
CA HIS A 116 12.47 -2.05 5.58
C HIS A 116 11.77 -1.68 6.89
N ASN A 117 11.68 -0.37 7.21
CA ASN A 117 10.94 0.16 8.34
C ASN A 117 9.45 -0.27 8.35
N LEU A 118 8.84 -0.55 7.19
CA LEU A 118 7.47 -1.10 7.18
C LEU A 118 7.37 -2.40 7.96
N GLY A 119 8.45 -3.20 8.04
CA GLY A 119 8.51 -4.42 8.84
C GLY A 119 8.31 -4.22 10.35
N ASN A 120 8.31 -2.97 10.85
CA ASN A 120 8.02 -2.68 12.25
C ASN A 120 6.51 -2.74 12.57
N LEU A 121 5.64 -2.77 11.55
CA LEU A 121 4.19 -2.70 11.72
C LEU A 121 3.59 -4.07 12.09
N SER A 122 3.92 -4.56 13.29
CA SER A 122 3.54 -5.90 13.78
C SER A 122 2.02 -6.18 13.82
N LYS A 123 1.18 -5.13 13.86
CA LYS A 123 -0.29 -5.23 13.83
C LYS A 123 -0.87 -5.20 12.42
N LEU A 124 -0.06 -4.94 11.40
CA LEU A 124 -0.52 -4.80 10.02
C LEU A 124 -1.06 -6.13 9.52
N GLN A 125 -2.29 -6.11 9.02
CA GLN A 125 -3.00 -7.27 8.49
C GLN A 125 -3.14 -7.17 6.97
N HIS A 126 -3.25 -5.96 6.44
CA HIS A 126 -3.43 -5.69 5.03
C HIS A 126 -2.41 -4.66 4.56
N LEU A 127 -1.59 -5.06 3.57
CA LEU A 127 -0.64 -4.18 2.90
C LEU A 127 -0.81 -4.30 1.39
N ASP A 128 -1.22 -3.21 0.77
CA ASP A 128 -1.30 -3.10 -0.69
C ASP A 128 -0.34 -2.02 -1.20
N LEU A 129 0.64 -2.44 -2.00
CA LEU A 129 1.61 -1.59 -2.67
C LEU A 129 1.57 -1.76 -4.20
N GLY A 130 0.56 -2.46 -4.73
CA GLY A 130 0.48 -2.84 -6.14
C GLY A 130 0.40 -1.63 -7.09
N GLY A 131 0.85 -1.81 -8.33
CA GLY A 131 0.73 -0.77 -9.37
C GLY A 131 1.65 0.45 -9.15
N ASN A 132 2.79 0.26 -8.48
CA ASN A 132 3.82 1.28 -8.28
C ASN A 132 5.15 0.84 -8.95
N ASP A 133 6.09 1.76 -9.22
CA ASP A 133 7.42 1.45 -9.79
C ASP A 133 8.41 1.02 -8.68
N LEU A 134 8.02 0.01 -7.90
CA LEU A 134 8.79 -0.46 -6.76
C LEU A 134 9.83 -1.50 -7.19
N LYS A 135 11.03 -1.40 -6.62
CA LYS A 135 12.21 -2.22 -6.97
C LYS A 135 12.90 -2.74 -5.70
N PRO A 136 12.20 -3.51 -4.84
CA PRO A 136 12.81 -4.05 -3.64
C PRO A 136 13.90 -5.06 -4.02
N LYS A 137 15.01 -5.05 -3.26
CA LYS A 137 16.09 -6.03 -3.44
C LYS A 137 15.93 -7.26 -2.55
N SER A 138 14.95 -7.24 -1.66
CA SER A 138 14.68 -8.30 -0.68
C SER A 138 13.29 -8.09 -0.07
N LEU A 139 12.66 -9.19 0.35
CA LEU A 139 11.40 -9.17 1.09
C LEU A 139 11.56 -9.45 2.60
N GLN A 140 12.77 -9.51 3.16
CA GLN A 140 12.98 -9.82 4.59
C GLN A 140 12.15 -8.97 5.58
N TRP A 141 11.79 -7.74 5.20
CA TRP A 141 10.96 -6.85 6.01
C TRP A 141 9.55 -7.42 6.25
N VAL A 142 9.04 -8.27 5.35
CA VAL A 142 7.75 -8.96 5.51
C VAL A 142 7.76 -9.86 6.74
N SER A 143 8.90 -10.46 7.10
CA SER A 143 9.03 -11.30 8.30
C SER A 143 8.73 -10.55 9.61
N GLY A 144 8.85 -9.22 9.63
CA GLY A 144 8.50 -8.39 10.79
C GLY A 144 7.00 -8.13 10.92
N LEU A 145 6.22 -8.32 9.85
CA LEU A 145 4.78 -8.10 9.79
C LEU A 145 4.01 -9.32 10.32
N SER A 146 4.22 -9.68 11.58
CA SER A 146 3.73 -10.94 12.16
C SER A 146 2.21 -11.20 12.04
N SER A 147 1.39 -10.15 11.88
CA SER A 147 -0.06 -10.26 11.71
C SER A 147 -0.54 -10.21 10.25
N LEU A 148 0.37 -10.15 9.27
CA LEU A 148 0.04 -9.91 7.87
C LEU A 148 -0.74 -11.07 7.26
N GLN A 149 -1.91 -10.74 6.70
CA GLN A 149 -2.83 -11.67 6.06
C GLN A 149 -2.93 -11.43 4.55
N TYR A 150 -2.84 -10.17 4.12
CA TYR A 150 -2.90 -9.78 2.71
C TYR A 150 -1.66 -8.98 2.33
N LEU A 151 -0.98 -9.42 1.27
CA LEU A 151 0.12 -8.70 0.65
C LEU A 151 -0.06 -8.64 -0.87
N ASP A 152 -0.12 -7.42 -1.39
CA ASP A 152 -0.08 -7.17 -2.84
C ASP A 152 1.15 -6.33 -3.20
N LEU A 153 2.01 -6.90 -4.04
CA LEU A 153 3.18 -6.26 -4.66
C LEU A 153 3.10 -6.33 -6.19
N SER A 154 1.91 -6.56 -6.76
CA SER A 154 1.72 -6.67 -8.20
C SER A 154 2.34 -5.48 -8.93
N HIS A 155 3.03 -5.76 -10.04
CA HIS A 155 3.80 -4.79 -10.83
C HIS A 155 5.07 -4.23 -10.18
N ALA A 156 5.47 -4.70 -8.99
CA ALA A 156 6.81 -4.40 -8.45
C ALA A 156 7.88 -5.27 -9.14
N ASP A 157 9.05 -4.70 -9.45
CA ASP A 157 10.20 -5.44 -9.96
C ASP A 157 10.85 -6.24 -8.83
N LEU A 158 10.53 -7.53 -8.77
CA LEU A 158 11.06 -8.51 -7.82
C LEU A 158 12.19 -9.35 -8.40
N SER A 159 12.67 -9.06 -9.61
CA SER A 159 13.74 -9.83 -10.28
C SER A 159 15.03 -9.92 -9.44
N LYS A 160 15.24 -8.99 -8.51
CA LYS A 160 16.40 -8.96 -7.60
C LYS A 160 16.11 -9.51 -6.20
N ALA A 161 14.86 -9.77 -5.85
CA ALA A 161 14.45 -10.21 -4.52
C ALA A 161 14.48 -11.75 -4.41
N THR A 162 15.67 -12.35 -4.43
CA THR A 162 15.87 -13.81 -4.44
C THR A 162 15.32 -14.55 -3.22
N ASP A 163 14.96 -13.83 -2.16
CA ASP A 163 14.39 -14.37 -0.93
C ASP A 163 12.86 -14.39 -0.90
N TRP A 164 12.18 -13.88 -1.95
CA TRP A 164 10.73 -13.68 -1.96
C TRP A 164 9.97 -14.95 -1.58
N LEU A 165 10.36 -16.09 -2.15
CA LEU A 165 9.67 -17.36 -1.95
C LEU A 165 9.87 -17.87 -0.52
N GLN A 166 11.12 -17.87 -0.03
CA GLN A 166 11.40 -18.31 1.34
C GLN A 166 10.72 -17.43 2.39
N VAL A 167 10.59 -16.12 2.17
CA VAL A 167 9.96 -15.22 3.13
C VAL A 167 8.45 -15.37 3.11
N THR A 168 7.83 -15.28 1.93
CA THR A 168 6.37 -15.22 1.80
C THR A 168 5.72 -16.58 2.08
N PHE A 169 6.31 -17.70 1.64
CA PHE A 169 5.75 -19.04 1.84
C PHE A 169 5.96 -19.58 3.27
N LYS A 170 6.89 -18.98 4.03
CA LYS A 170 7.10 -19.29 5.46
C LYS A 170 6.36 -18.31 6.38
N HIS A 171 5.67 -17.31 5.84
CA HIS A 171 4.97 -16.32 6.65
C HIS A 171 3.78 -16.95 7.39
N PRO A 172 3.71 -16.87 8.73
CA PRO A 172 2.83 -17.72 9.54
C PRO A 172 1.33 -17.43 9.38
N SER A 173 0.99 -16.21 8.98
CA SER A 173 -0.38 -15.68 8.96
C SER A 173 -0.85 -15.23 7.58
N LEU A 174 0.00 -15.36 6.54
CA LEU A 174 -0.32 -14.87 5.20
C LEU A 174 -1.40 -15.75 4.55
N LEU A 175 -2.50 -15.14 4.13
CA LEU A 175 -3.68 -15.77 3.52
C LEU A 175 -3.76 -15.47 2.02
N GLU A 176 -3.37 -14.27 1.62
CA GLU A 176 -3.43 -13.81 0.24
C GLU A 176 -2.12 -13.14 -0.16
N LEU A 177 -1.55 -13.64 -1.25
CA LEU A 177 -0.32 -13.14 -1.83
C LEU A 177 -0.53 -12.86 -3.31
N ARG A 178 -0.34 -11.61 -3.71
CA ARG A 178 -0.41 -11.16 -5.10
C ARG A 178 0.94 -10.61 -5.53
N LEU A 179 1.58 -11.31 -6.46
CA LEU A 179 2.85 -10.96 -7.07
C LEU A 179 2.73 -11.02 -8.60
N SER A 180 1.60 -10.54 -9.13
CA SER A 180 1.39 -10.56 -10.57
C SER A 180 2.32 -9.56 -11.27
N ASN A 181 2.82 -9.91 -12.45
CA ASN A 181 3.69 -9.05 -13.26
C ASN A 181 4.93 -8.53 -12.50
N CYS A 182 5.57 -9.37 -11.71
CA CYS A 182 6.69 -9.00 -10.84
C CYS A 182 8.09 -9.26 -11.42
N GLY A 183 8.17 -9.74 -12.67
CA GLY A 183 9.44 -10.13 -13.29
C GLY A 183 10.09 -11.35 -12.63
N LEU A 184 9.29 -12.25 -12.08
CA LEU A 184 9.76 -13.51 -11.50
C LEU A 184 10.03 -14.51 -12.63
N GLU A 185 11.23 -15.09 -12.65
CA GLU A 185 11.65 -16.08 -13.66
C GLU A 185 11.95 -17.46 -13.04
N ASP A 186 12.27 -17.51 -11.73
CA ASP A 186 12.56 -18.75 -11.00
C ASP A 186 11.29 -19.57 -10.78
N ASP A 187 11.25 -20.80 -11.29
CA ASP A 187 10.11 -21.71 -11.09
C ASP A 187 9.96 -22.06 -9.58
N PRO A 188 8.79 -21.81 -8.95
CA PRO A 188 8.54 -22.18 -7.55
C PRO A 188 8.39 -23.70 -7.34
N SER A 189 8.34 -24.51 -8.40
CA SER A 189 8.12 -25.96 -8.34
C SER A 189 9.09 -26.79 -7.47
N PRO A 190 10.37 -26.40 -7.19
CA PRO A 190 11.23 -27.12 -6.26
C PRO A 190 10.83 -27.00 -4.79
N ILE A 191 9.87 -26.13 -4.44
CA ILE A 191 9.44 -25.86 -3.05
C ILE A 191 8.02 -26.39 -2.81
N SER A 192 7.72 -27.57 -3.37
CA SER A 192 6.92 -28.57 -2.65
C SER A 192 7.80 -29.03 -1.47
N VAL A 193 7.47 -28.93 -0.17
CA VAL A 193 6.30 -29.55 0.46
C VAL A 193 6.01 -28.97 1.87
N ASN A 194 6.36 -27.73 2.21
CA ASN A 194 6.09 -27.15 3.54
C ASN A 194 5.59 -25.70 3.50
N SER A 195 4.84 -25.35 2.45
CA SER A 195 4.09 -24.09 2.38
C SER A 195 3.13 -23.98 3.56
N THR A 196 3.03 -22.79 4.15
CA THR A 196 2.13 -22.51 5.27
C THR A 196 0.70 -22.95 4.96
N LYS A 197 0.05 -23.66 5.89
CA LYS A 197 -1.37 -24.06 5.79
C LYS A 197 -2.34 -22.88 5.66
N SER A 198 -1.84 -21.64 5.71
CA SER A 198 -2.63 -20.41 5.76
C SER A 198 -2.89 -19.80 4.39
N LEU A 199 -2.01 -20.00 3.39
CA LEU A 199 -2.17 -19.32 2.09
C LEU A 199 -3.35 -19.92 1.31
N VAL A 200 -4.35 -19.08 1.04
CA VAL A 200 -5.61 -19.42 0.34
C VAL A 200 -5.57 -18.93 -1.10
N ILE A 201 -5.04 -17.71 -1.31
CA ILE A 201 -5.00 -17.06 -2.63
C ILE A 201 -3.55 -16.77 -2.98
N LEU A 202 -3.14 -17.22 -4.15
CA LEU A 202 -1.83 -16.99 -4.73
C LEU A 202 -2.01 -16.53 -6.17
N ASP A 203 -1.65 -15.28 -6.45
CA ASP A 203 -1.61 -14.73 -7.80
C ASP A 203 -0.15 -14.49 -8.22
N LEU A 204 0.33 -15.32 -9.14
CA LEU A 204 1.64 -15.20 -9.76
C LEU A 204 1.53 -14.94 -11.27
N SER A 205 0.36 -14.49 -11.75
CA SER A 205 0.11 -14.29 -13.18
C SER A 205 1.04 -13.24 -13.80
N GLY A 206 1.29 -13.32 -15.12
CA GLY A 206 2.12 -12.34 -15.83
C GLY A 206 3.62 -12.38 -15.48
N ASN A 207 4.11 -13.43 -14.81
CA ASN A 207 5.53 -13.68 -14.59
C ASN A 207 6.12 -14.61 -15.66
N GLY A 208 7.44 -14.67 -15.73
CA GLY A 208 8.21 -15.42 -16.73
C GLY A 208 8.56 -16.86 -16.33
N PHE A 209 7.70 -17.55 -15.56
CA PHE A 209 7.98 -18.93 -15.18
C PHE A 209 8.05 -19.81 -16.41
N SER A 210 9.11 -20.61 -16.49
CA SER A 210 9.26 -21.64 -17.52
C SER A 210 8.21 -22.73 -17.26
N SER A 211 7.43 -23.09 -18.27
CA SER A 211 6.46 -24.19 -18.21
C SER A 211 7.10 -25.57 -18.28
#